data_AF-A2FBH0-F1
#
_entry.id   AF-A2FBH0-F1
#
_cell.length_a   1.000
_cell.length_b   1.000
_cell.length_c   1.000
_cell.angle_alpha   90.00
_cell.angle_beta   90.00
_cell.angle_gamma   90.00
#
_symmetry.space_group_name_H-M   'P 1'
#
loop_
_entity.id
_entity.type
_entity.pdbx_description
1 polymer ?
#
loop_
_entity_poly.entity_id
_entity_poly.type
_entity_poly.pdbx_seq_one_letter_code
_entity_poly.pdbx_strand_id
1 'polypeptide(L)'
;MEFFKWVRDTMGKQEVIHFPEAGFKYLENQPPKNPQYLTFHKEVIQFIQDIIPTPTDIAVRRYIVDIICTRIRQFFESKKHEIVIILPCGSCLNGTFLPNGDIDLALFLHPMTEEILTIMTHIRECLKDIAIENSWNPIPQARVPVVKFVVKPGIHIDISIDELHGPLSVNPVRAIFLKFPCLLPAQILIKIMLYHYKLDSPFSGGISSYVLQIMLLAYIQYGSSDNITDLIVGFFKFYGQEFNFTLTGIDVVGNGRFFSRLKENCLNLESPSTMYIRDPMNPNNVLGHNAFKMAQVKDLFSKTYHMITHGHGTEFINELRKELPEFRAYQKELEAFAFKNGIVPV
;
A
#
# COMPACT_ATOMS: atom_id res chain seq x y z
N MET A 1 0.12 -4.86 -30.79
CA MET A 1 1.56 -5.10 -30.55
C MET A 1 2.28 -3.92 -29.90
N GLU A 2 2.07 -2.67 -30.34
CA GLU A 2 2.78 -1.50 -29.78
C GLU A 2 2.54 -1.25 -28.29
N PHE A 3 1.30 -1.38 -27.81
CA PHE A 3 0.98 -1.26 -26.38
C PHE A 3 1.82 -2.23 -25.53
N PHE A 4 1.85 -3.52 -25.89
CA PHE A 4 2.60 -4.53 -25.15
C PHE A 4 4.12 -4.35 -25.24
N LYS A 5 4.61 -3.78 -26.35
CA LYS A 5 6.00 -3.35 -26.46
C LYS A 5 6.30 -2.21 -25.48
N TRP A 6 5.46 -1.17 -25.45
CA TRP A 6 5.59 -0.06 -24.50
C TRP A 6 5.52 -0.53 -23.04
N VAL A 7 4.61 -1.44 -22.70
CA VAL A 7 4.49 -2.02 -21.34
C VAL A 7 5.81 -2.69 -20.95
N ARG A 8 6.38 -3.53 -21.81
CA ARG A 8 7.68 -4.17 -21.54
C ARG A 8 8.81 -3.15 -21.40
N ASP A 9 8.90 -2.19 -22.31
CA ASP A 9 10.02 -1.24 -22.39
C ASP A 9 9.99 -0.18 -21.28
N THR A 10 8.80 0.16 -20.78
CA THR A 10 8.57 1.25 -19.82
C THR A 10 8.33 0.71 -18.42
N MET A 11 7.45 -0.28 -18.29
CA MET A 11 7.01 -0.79 -16.99
C MET A 11 7.88 -1.95 -16.52
N GLY A 12 8.47 -2.72 -17.46
CA GLY A 12 9.45 -3.77 -17.12
C GLY A 12 10.73 -3.25 -16.46
N LYS A 13 10.96 -1.93 -16.46
CA LYS A 13 12.05 -1.27 -15.74
C LYS A 13 11.67 -0.82 -14.33
N GLN A 14 10.42 -1.00 -13.93
CA GLN A 14 10.00 -0.65 -12.59
C GLN A 14 10.55 -1.66 -11.60
N GLU A 15 11.22 -1.14 -10.58
CA GLU A 15 11.82 -1.92 -9.51
C GLU A 15 11.24 -1.49 -8.16
N VAL A 16 11.39 -2.36 -7.15
CA VAL A 16 11.20 -2.00 -5.74
C VAL A 16 12.10 -0.80 -5.44
N ILE A 17 11.59 0.23 -4.79
CA ILE A 17 12.37 1.44 -4.49
C ILE A 17 12.50 1.64 -2.99
N HIS A 18 13.55 2.36 -2.60
CA HIS A 18 13.67 2.90 -1.26
C HIS A 18 12.52 3.88 -0.96
N PHE A 19 12.31 4.14 0.33
CA PHE A 19 11.47 5.26 0.74
C PHE A 19 11.99 6.55 0.09
N PRO A 20 11.15 7.31 -0.63
CA PRO A 20 11.66 8.43 -1.44
C PRO A 20 12.31 9.53 -0.59
N GLU A 21 13.43 10.07 -1.09
CA GLU A 21 14.20 11.13 -0.41
C GLU A 21 13.34 12.36 -0.05
N ALA A 22 12.37 12.70 -0.90
CA ALA A 22 11.43 13.79 -0.65
C ALA A 22 10.62 13.60 0.65
N GLY A 23 10.32 12.34 1.03
CA GLY A 23 9.68 12.02 2.29
C GLY A 23 10.60 12.25 3.49
N PHE A 24 11.89 11.89 3.38
CA PHE A 24 12.89 12.19 4.42
C PHE A 24 13.07 13.71 4.60
N LYS A 25 13.22 14.45 3.50
CA LYS A 25 13.30 15.92 3.53
C LYS A 25 12.09 16.57 4.19
N TYR A 26 10.89 16.03 3.96
CA TYR A 26 9.69 16.54 4.63
C TYR A 26 9.71 16.33 6.15
N LEU A 27 10.32 15.25 6.64
CA LEU A 27 10.47 15.02 8.09
C LEU A 27 11.45 16.02 8.74
N GLU A 28 12.31 16.68 7.96
CA GLU A 28 13.23 17.72 8.41
C GLU A 28 12.58 19.12 8.49
N ASN A 29 11.31 19.26 8.09
CA ASN A 29 10.57 20.51 8.17
C ASN A 29 10.47 21.05 9.61
N GLN A 30 10.17 22.34 9.74
CA GLN A 30 10.04 23.00 11.04
C GLN A 30 9.03 22.28 11.95
N PRO A 31 9.29 22.21 13.27
CA PRO A 31 8.39 21.57 14.22
C PRO A 31 7.03 22.27 14.30
N PRO A 32 6.00 21.61 14.85
CA PRO A 32 4.69 22.21 15.05
C PRO A 32 4.78 23.47 15.92
N LYS A 33 4.00 24.50 15.55
CA LYS A 33 3.96 25.79 16.26
C LYS A 33 3.46 25.66 17.69
N ASN A 34 2.61 24.66 17.96
CA ASN A 34 2.11 24.38 19.31
C ASN A 34 3.18 23.66 20.14
N PRO A 35 3.73 24.26 21.21
CA PRO A 35 4.77 23.66 22.03
C PRO A 35 4.40 22.31 22.64
N GLN A 36 3.10 22.06 22.89
CA GLN A 36 2.59 20.80 23.44
C GLN A 36 2.89 19.60 22.52
N TYR A 37 3.06 19.85 21.21
CA TYR A 37 3.31 18.80 20.22
C TYR A 37 4.79 18.52 19.99
N LEU A 38 5.73 19.26 20.60
CA LEU A 38 7.16 19.12 20.31
C LEU A 38 7.72 17.73 20.66
N THR A 39 7.34 17.17 21.82
CA THR A 39 7.78 15.82 22.22
C THR A 39 7.18 14.77 21.28
N PHE A 40 5.87 14.83 21.06
CA PHE A 40 5.17 13.93 20.15
C PHE A 40 5.75 13.99 18.72
N HIS A 41 6.09 15.18 18.23
CA HIS A 41 6.68 15.39 16.91
C HIS A 41 8.01 14.66 16.73
N LYS A 42 8.92 14.79 17.70
CA LYS A 42 10.21 14.07 17.69
C LYS A 42 9.99 12.55 17.71
N GLU A 43 9.04 12.09 18.51
CA GLU A 43 8.72 10.67 18.61
C GLU A 43 8.11 10.11 17.32
N VAL A 44 7.23 10.87 16.65
CA VAL A 44 6.66 10.51 15.35
C VAL A 44 7.76 10.38 14.30
N ILE A 45 8.66 11.37 14.20
CA ILE A 45 9.77 11.34 13.24
C ILE A 45 10.64 10.12 13.48
N GLN A 46 11.09 9.92 14.72
CA GLN A 46 11.94 8.78 15.06
C GLN A 46 11.23 7.45 14.77
N PHE A 47 9.96 7.33 15.15
CA PHE A 47 9.20 6.11 14.92
C PHE A 47 9.03 5.81 13.43
N ILE A 48 8.73 6.82 12.59
CA ILE A 48 8.65 6.64 11.14
C ILE A 48 10.01 6.19 10.57
N GLN A 49 11.12 6.77 11.03
CA GLN A 49 12.46 6.37 10.61
C GLN A 49 12.79 4.93 11.02
N ASP A 50 12.33 4.49 12.20
CA ASP A 50 12.55 3.12 12.70
C ASP A 50 11.78 2.04 11.92
N ILE A 51 10.71 2.41 11.20
CA ILE A 51 9.85 1.45 10.45
C ILE A 51 10.04 1.50 8.94
N ILE A 52 10.73 2.51 8.40
CA ILE A 52 11.03 2.56 6.97
C ILE A 52 11.89 1.35 6.58
N PRO A 53 11.56 0.64 5.48
CA PRO A 53 12.36 -0.49 5.00
C PRO A 53 13.83 -0.13 4.78
N THR A 54 14.72 -1.02 5.22
CA THR A 54 16.18 -0.88 5.09
C THR A 54 16.65 -1.16 3.65
N PRO A 55 17.90 -0.80 3.29
CA PRO A 55 18.48 -1.23 2.01
C PRO A 55 18.44 -2.74 1.78
N THR A 56 18.61 -3.55 2.82
CA THR A 56 18.48 -5.01 2.76
C THR A 56 17.04 -5.43 2.44
N ASP A 57 16.04 -4.80 3.05
CA ASP A 57 14.62 -5.03 2.74
C ASP A 57 14.33 -4.81 1.25
N ILE A 58 14.89 -3.74 0.67
CA ILE A 58 14.72 -3.42 -0.76
C ILE A 58 15.42 -4.48 -1.62
N ALA A 59 16.69 -4.77 -1.33
CA ALA A 59 17.52 -5.66 -2.15
C ALA A 59 16.97 -7.09 -2.20
N VAL A 60 16.52 -7.64 -1.06
CA VAL A 60 15.90 -8.97 -1.01
C VAL A 60 14.60 -9.00 -1.81
N ARG A 61 13.76 -7.95 -1.72
CA ARG A 61 12.51 -7.88 -2.49
C ARG A 61 12.77 -7.74 -4.00
N ARG A 62 13.77 -6.95 -4.41
CA ARG A 62 14.21 -6.88 -5.83
C ARG A 62 14.61 -8.26 -6.34
N TYR A 63 15.49 -8.95 -5.60
CA TYR A 63 15.93 -10.30 -5.95
C TYR A 63 14.77 -11.29 -6.09
N ILE A 64 13.79 -11.27 -5.18
CA ILE A 64 12.61 -12.15 -5.26
C ILE A 64 11.71 -11.78 -6.44
N VAL A 65 11.45 -10.50 -6.69
CA VAL A 65 10.71 -10.03 -7.87
C VAL A 65 11.38 -10.55 -9.15
N ASP A 66 12.69 -10.39 -9.28
CA ASP A 66 13.45 -10.79 -10.47
C ASP A 66 13.36 -12.30 -10.71
N ILE A 67 13.52 -13.11 -9.66
CA ILE A 67 13.38 -14.57 -9.75
C ILE A 67 11.98 -14.97 -10.17
N ILE A 68 10.94 -14.44 -9.51
CA ILE A 68 9.55 -14.81 -9.80
C ILE A 68 9.20 -14.40 -11.23
N CYS A 69 9.48 -13.15 -11.62
CA CYS A 69 9.22 -12.64 -12.95
C CYS A 69 9.93 -13.46 -14.02
N THR A 70 11.21 -13.81 -13.81
CA THR A 70 12.00 -14.59 -14.77
C THR A 70 11.42 -15.99 -14.95
N ARG A 71 11.11 -16.70 -13.86
CA ARG A 71 10.61 -18.07 -13.90
C ARG A 71 9.21 -18.17 -14.50
N ILE A 72 8.30 -17.28 -14.12
CA ILE A 72 6.95 -17.22 -14.69
C ILE A 72 7.05 -16.95 -16.18
N ARG A 73 7.85 -15.96 -16.60
CA ARG A 73 8.02 -15.61 -18.01
C ARG A 73 8.52 -16.82 -18.82
N GLN A 74 9.62 -17.43 -18.41
CA GLN A 74 10.19 -18.60 -19.09
C GLN A 74 9.22 -19.78 -19.16
N PHE A 75 8.48 -20.03 -18.07
CA PHE A 75 7.52 -21.13 -18.01
C PHE A 75 6.38 -20.93 -19.01
N PHE A 76 5.70 -19.78 -18.99
CA PHE A 76 4.57 -19.53 -19.87
C PHE A 76 4.97 -19.32 -21.35
N GLU A 77 6.17 -18.78 -21.62
CA GLU A 77 6.74 -18.77 -22.97
C GLU A 77 6.96 -20.19 -23.50
N SER A 78 7.45 -21.12 -22.66
CA SER A 78 7.61 -22.53 -23.05
C SER A 78 6.27 -23.24 -23.36
N LYS A 79 5.17 -22.75 -22.78
CA LYS A 79 3.79 -23.20 -23.03
C LYS A 79 3.15 -22.53 -24.26
N LYS A 80 3.94 -21.77 -25.05
CA LYS A 80 3.54 -21.10 -26.30
C LYS A 80 2.53 -19.96 -26.13
N HIS A 81 2.49 -19.30 -24.98
CA HIS A 81 1.80 -18.00 -24.89
C HIS A 81 2.56 -16.95 -25.71
N GLU A 82 1.86 -16.22 -26.58
CA GLU A 82 2.48 -15.22 -27.47
C GLU A 82 2.96 -14.00 -26.70
N ILE A 83 2.21 -13.59 -25.68
CA ILE A 83 2.50 -12.45 -24.83
C ILE A 83 2.41 -12.87 -23.37
N VAL A 84 3.52 -12.74 -22.66
CA VAL A 84 3.61 -12.95 -21.21
C VAL A 84 4.14 -11.66 -20.58
N ILE A 85 3.30 -11.03 -19.76
CA ILE A 85 3.66 -9.83 -19.01
C ILE A 85 3.49 -10.15 -17.53
N ILE A 86 4.60 -10.05 -16.79
CA ILE A 86 4.62 -10.16 -15.34
C ILE A 86 5.37 -8.94 -14.83
N LEU A 87 4.69 -8.12 -14.03
CA LEU A 87 5.20 -6.84 -13.57
C LEU A 87 4.88 -6.64 -12.08
N PRO A 88 5.83 -6.13 -11.28
CA PRO A 88 5.56 -5.78 -9.91
C PRO A 88 4.75 -4.48 -9.83
N CYS A 89 3.98 -4.33 -8.76
CA CYS A 89 3.17 -3.14 -8.52
C CYS A 89 3.04 -2.84 -7.01
N GLY A 90 2.09 -1.98 -6.64
CA GLY A 90 1.73 -1.78 -5.25
C GLY A 90 2.78 -1.03 -4.43
N SER A 91 2.82 -1.32 -3.13
CA SER A 91 3.52 -0.47 -2.15
C SER A 91 5.05 -0.58 -2.21
N CYS A 92 5.57 -1.74 -2.63
CA CYS A 92 7.00 -1.96 -2.93
C CYS A 92 7.51 -0.99 -4.01
N LEU A 93 6.66 -0.70 -4.98
CA LEU A 93 6.99 0.14 -6.12
C LEU A 93 6.80 1.62 -5.80
N ASN A 94 6.02 1.95 -4.78
CA ASN A 94 5.81 3.34 -4.39
C ASN A 94 6.70 3.77 -3.20
N GLY A 95 7.48 2.85 -2.63
CA GLY A 95 8.36 3.12 -1.48
C GLY A 95 7.60 3.34 -0.17
N THR A 96 6.36 2.82 -0.05
CA THR A 96 5.49 3.01 1.12
C THR A 96 5.01 1.69 1.72
N PHE A 97 5.85 0.66 1.66
CA PHE A 97 5.59 -0.63 2.29
C PHE A 97 6.17 -0.66 3.71
N LEU A 98 5.56 -1.47 4.59
CA LEU A 98 6.08 -1.74 5.93
C LEU A 98 7.14 -2.86 5.87
N PRO A 99 7.95 -3.09 6.91
CA PRO A 99 8.99 -4.12 6.87
C PRO A 99 8.47 -5.52 6.52
N ASN A 100 7.26 -5.87 6.97
CA ASN A 100 6.57 -7.13 6.64
C ASN A 100 5.65 -7.03 5.40
N GLY A 101 5.75 -5.96 4.62
CA GLY A 101 4.90 -5.72 3.45
C GLY A 101 5.08 -6.78 2.36
N ASP A 102 3.98 -7.06 1.67
CA ASP A 102 3.87 -7.98 0.54
C ASP A 102 4.52 -7.45 -0.75
N ILE A 103 4.77 -8.38 -1.68
CA ILE A 103 5.10 -8.08 -3.07
C ILE A 103 3.87 -8.36 -3.92
N ASP A 104 3.30 -7.30 -4.49
CA ASP A 104 2.22 -7.37 -5.47
C ASP A 104 2.80 -7.54 -6.88
N LEU A 105 2.27 -8.50 -7.63
CA LEU A 105 2.60 -8.75 -9.03
C LEU A 105 1.31 -8.88 -9.85
N ALA A 106 1.37 -8.49 -11.12
CA ALA A 106 0.28 -8.69 -12.05
C ALA A 106 0.76 -9.48 -13.28
N LEU A 107 0.08 -10.59 -13.54
CA LEU A 107 0.31 -11.49 -14.67
C LEU A 107 -0.75 -11.26 -15.72
N PHE A 108 -0.33 -10.96 -16.95
CA PHE A 108 -1.19 -10.88 -18.11
C PHE A 108 -0.67 -11.84 -19.19
N LEU A 109 -1.56 -12.66 -19.73
CA LEU A 109 -1.28 -13.67 -20.75
C LEU A 109 -2.16 -13.42 -21.98
N HIS A 110 -1.58 -13.45 -23.17
CA HIS A 110 -2.35 -13.39 -24.41
C HIS A 110 -1.81 -14.37 -25.47
N PRO A 111 -2.67 -15.16 -26.13
CA PRO A 111 -4.06 -15.39 -25.77
C PRO A 111 -4.16 -16.11 -24.42
N MET A 112 -5.25 -15.85 -23.69
CA MET A 112 -5.58 -16.56 -22.46
C MET A 112 -6.51 -17.73 -22.80
N THR A 113 -5.91 -18.88 -23.09
CA THR A 113 -6.63 -20.08 -23.54
C THR A 113 -6.90 -21.08 -22.42
N GLU A 114 -6.21 -20.93 -21.29
CA GLU A 114 -6.31 -21.83 -20.14
C GLU A 114 -7.25 -21.27 -19.07
N GLU A 115 -7.90 -22.16 -18.33
CA GLU A 115 -8.67 -21.76 -17.15
C GLU A 115 -7.77 -21.15 -16.06
N ILE A 116 -8.30 -20.21 -15.28
CA ILE A 116 -7.58 -19.52 -14.20
C ILE A 116 -6.92 -20.50 -13.23
N LEU A 117 -7.61 -21.58 -12.86
CA LEU A 117 -7.07 -22.55 -11.91
C LEU A 117 -5.87 -23.31 -12.48
N THR A 118 -5.87 -23.57 -13.78
CA THR A 118 -4.73 -24.16 -14.50
C THR A 118 -3.53 -23.21 -14.48
N ILE A 119 -3.75 -21.92 -14.75
CA ILE A 119 -2.72 -20.89 -14.65
C ILE A 119 -2.14 -20.82 -13.23
N MET A 120 -2.99 -20.85 -12.20
CA MET A 120 -2.54 -20.88 -10.79
C MET A 120 -1.73 -22.14 -10.46
N THR A 121 -2.10 -23.29 -11.03
CA THR A 121 -1.35 -24.55 -10.89
C THR A 121 0.02 -24.45 -11.56
N HIS A 122 0.09 -23.87 -12.76
CA HIS A 122 1.34 -23.59 -13.46
C HIS A 122 2.26 -22.63 -12.68
N ILE A 123 1.72 -21.58 -12.07
CA ILE A 123 2.49 -20.69 -11.17
C ILE A 123 3.05 -21.47 -9.99
N ARG A 124 2.26 -22.37 -9.39
CA ARG A 124 2.73 -23.24 -8.30
C ARG A 124 3.86 -24.16 -8.75
N GLU A 125 3.75 -24.76 -9.92
CA GLU A 125 4.78 -25.66 -10.47
C GLU A 125 6.11 -24.95 -10.69
N CYS A 126 6.09 -23.73 -11.25
CA CYS A 126 7.32 -23.01 -11.61
C CYS A 126 8.02 -22.33 -10.41
N LEU A 127 7.31 -22.15 -9.28
CA LEU A 127 7.83 -21.51 -8.07
C LEU A 127 7.96 -22.47 -6.86
N LYS A 128 7.71 -23.77 -7.02
CA LYS A 128 7.63 -24.73 -5.92
C LYS A 128 8.85 -24.83 -5.01
N ASP A 129 10.04 -24.55 -5.52
CA ASP A 129 11.32 -24.65 -4.79
C ASP A 129 11.69 -23.38 -4.02
N ILE A 130 11.08 -22.23 -4.37
CA ILE A 130 11.28 -20.97 -3.65
C ILE A 130 10.13 -20.64 -2.70
N ALA A 131 8.92 -21.10 -3.04
CA ALA A 131 7.73 -20.94 -2.21
C ALA A 131 7.74 -21.90 -1.02
N ILE A 132 7.13 -21.49 0.08
CA ILE A 132 6.86 -22.35 1.23
C ILE A 132 5.70 -23.28 0.86
N GLU A 133 5.93 -24.60 0.93
CA GLU A 133 5.04 -25.63 0.36
C GLU A 133 3.58 -25.53 0.78
N ASN A 134 3.32 -25.22 2.06
CA ASN A 134 1.96 -25.14 2.63
C ASN A 134 1.38 -23.73 2.68
N SER A 135 1.96 -22.77 1.96
CA SER A 135 1.54 -21.36 1.99
C SER A 135 0.58 -20.94 0.86
N TRP A 136 0.35 -21.82 -0.12
CA TRP A 136 -0.45 -21.51 -1.30
C TRP A 136 -1.93 -21.32 -0.98
N ASN A 137 -2.48 -20.18 -1.38
CA ASN A 137 -3.88 -19.81 -1.21
C ASN A 137 -4.42 -19.19 -2.52
N PRO A 138 -4.89 -20.03 -3.46
CA PRO A 138 -5.50 -19.57 -4.71
C PRO A 138 -6.93 -19.06 -4.47
N ILE A 139 -7.26 -17.90 -5.07
CA ILE A 139 -8.59 -17.27 -4.96
C ILE A 139 -9.13 -17.00 -6.37
N PRO A 140 -9.54 -18.04 -7.12
CA PRO A 140 -9.91 -17.91 -8.53
C PRO A 140 -11.26 -17.24 -8.75
N GLN A 141 -12.16 -17.22 -7.76
CA GLN A 141 -13.51 -16.63 -7.89
C GLN A 141 -13.57 -15.14 -7.48
N ALA A 142 -12.45 -14.53 -7.11
CA ALA A 142 -12.42 -13.10 -6.83
C ALA A 142 -12.70 -12.27 -8.09
N ARG A 143 -13.19 -11.03 -7.93
CA ARG A 143 -13.41 -10.09 -9.05
C ARG A 143 -12.17 -9.93 -9.93
N VAL A 144 -11.00 -9.88 -9.29
CA VAL A 144 -9.70 -10.03 -9.93
C VAL A 144 -9.07 -11.30 -9.33
N PRO A 145 -8.94 -12.39 -10.10
CA PRO A 145 -8.36 -13.63 -9.59
C PRO A 145 -6.94 -13.41 -9.08
N VAL A 146 -6.63 -13.96 -7.91
CA VAL A 146 -5.33 -13.78 -7.25
C VAL A 146 -4.85 -15.09 -6.66
N VAL A 147 -3.56 -15.38 -6.78
CA VAL A 147 -2.89 -16.44 -6.03
C VAL A 147 -1.96 -15.82 -5.01
N LYS A 148 -2.14 -16.20 -3.74
CA LYS A 148 -1.32 -15.73 -2.62
C LYS A 148 -0.43 -16.87 -2.12
N PHE A 149 0.81 -16.58 -1.78
CA PHE A 149 1.74 -17.55 -1.19
C PHE A 149 2.88 -16.84 -0.47
N VAL A 150 3.77 -17.59 0.17
CA VAL A 150 4.94 -17.06 0.89
C VAL A 150 6.22 -17.62 0.28
N VAL A 151 7.21 -16.76 0.06
CA VAL A 151 8.55 -17.11 -0.41
C VAL A 151 9.54 -16.93 0.73
N LYS A 152 10.55 -17.81 0.82
CA LYS A 152 11.63 -17.65 1.81
C LYS A 152 12.31 -16.27 1.65
N PRO A 153 12.62 -15.55 2.74
CA PRO A 153 12.57 -16.00 4.14
C PRO A 153 11.22 -15.88 4.84
N GLY A 154 10.21 -15.27 4.20
CA GLY A 154 8.89 -15.04 4.81
C GLY A 154 8.13 -13.91 4.12
N ILE A 155 8.41 -13.66 2.84
CA ILE A 155 7.81 -12.57 2.08
C ILE A 155 6.53 -13.08 1.44
N HIS A 156 5.42 -12.40 1.75
CA HIS A 156 4.13 -12.64 1.12
C HIS A 156 4.12 -12.15 -0.32
N ILE A 157 3.61 -12.97 -1.23
CA ILE A 157 3.47 -12.68 -2.65
C ILE A 157 2.00 -12.77 -3.02
N ASP A 158 1.51 -11.74 -3.69
CA ASP A 158 0.16 -11.69 -4.29
C ASP A 158 0.31 -11.53 -5.81
N ILE A 159 -0.14 -12.52 -6.59
CA ILE A 159 -0.14 -12.44 -8.07
C ILE A 159 -1.57 -12.35 -8.57
N SER A 160 -1.96 -11.17 -9.04
CA SER A 160 -3.22 -10.98 -9.77
C SER A 160 -3.10 -11.48 -11.21
N ILE A 161 -4.14 -12.15 -11.72
CA ILE A 161 -4.15 -12.76 -13.06
C ILE A 161 -5.11 -11.98 -13.96
N ASP A 162 -4.67 -11.76 -15.20
CA ASP A 162 -5.37 -11.02 -16.26
C ASP A 162 -5.68 -9.57 -15.89
N GLU A 163 -4.71 -8.91 -15.24
CA GLU A 163 -4.86 -7.54 -14.73
C GLU A 163 -3.58 -6.72 -15.02
N LEU A 164 -3.74 -5.47 -15.45
CA LEU A 164 -2.63 -4.52 -15.67
C LEU A 164 -2.81 -3.18 -14.95
N HIS A 165 -3.97 -2.91 -14.34
CA HIS A 165 -4.26 -1.68 -13.61
C HIS A 165 -3.26 -1.42 -12.48
N GLY A 166 -2.86 -2.46 -11.74
CA GLY A 166 -1.89 -2.35 -10.66
C GLY A 166 -0.57 -1.74 -11.15
N PRO A 167 0.15 -2.37 -12.09
CA PRO A 167 1.35 -1.80 -12.68
C PRO A 167 1.13 -0.42 -13.32
N LEU A 168 0.02 -0.20 -14.01
CA LEU A 168 -0.29 1.10 -14.66
C LEU A 168 -0.47 2.23 -13.65
N SER A 169 -0.90 1.92 -12.42
CA SER A 169 -1.09 2.90 -11.35
C SER A 169 0.21 3.38 -10.68
N VAL A 170 1.33 2.65 -10.83
CA VAL A 170 2.59 2.95 -10.14
C VAL A 170 3.10 4.35 -10.47
N ASN A 171 3.21 4.71 -11.76
CA ASN A 171 3.76 6.00 -12.15
C ASN A 171 2.86 7.19 -11.73
N PRO A 172 1.53 7.13 -11.93
CA PRO A 172 0.62 8.13 -11.38
C PRO A 172 0.72 8.31 -9.85
N VAL A 173 0.79 7.21 -9.09
CA VAL A 173 0.94 7.27 -7.62
C VAL A 173 2.27 7.90 -7.22
N ARG A 174 3.38 7.51 -7.87
CA ARG A 174 4.69 8.16 -7.67
C ARG A 174 4.63 9.66 -7.98
N ALA A 175 3.94 10.07 -9.05
CA ALA A 175 3.78 11.48 -9.39
C ALA A 175 3.01 12.26 -8.31
N ILE A 176 2.00 11.64 -7.70
CA ILE A 176 1.29 12.21 -6.54
C ILE A 176 2.25 12.42 -5.37
N PHE A 177 3.08 11.43 -5.03
CA PHE A 177 4.06 11.55 -3.94
C PHE A 177 5.17 12.57 -4.21
N LEU A 178 5.60 12.71 -5.47
CA LEU A 178 6.52 13.79 -5.86
C LEU A 178 5.89 15.17 -5.70
N LYS A 179 4.60 15.31 -6.04
CA LYS A 179 3.85 16.57 -5.89
C LYS A 179 3.53 16.89 -4.43
N PHE A 180 3.24 15.87 -3.62
CA PHE A 180 2.88 16.00 -2.21
C PHE A 180 3.74 15.07 -1.34
N PRO A 181 5.01 15.43 -1.08
CA PRO A 181 5.93 14.56 -0.32
C PRO A 181 5.47 14.26 1.10
N CYS A 182 4.64 15.12 1.70
CA CYS A 182 4.05 14.93 3.03
C CYS A 182 3.23 13.64 3.16
N LEU A 183 2.68 13.14 2.04
CA LEU A 183 1.90 11.91 2.01
C LEU A 183 2.75 10.68 2.34
N LEU A 184 4.05 10.69 2.02
CA LEU A 184 4.94 9.53 2.22
C LEU A 184 5.07 9.14 3.71
N PRO A 185 5.55 10.02 4.61
CA PRO A 185 5.64 9.69 6.03
C PRO A 185 4.26 9.52 6.67
N ALA A 186 3.24 10.28 6.24
CA ALA A 186 1.88 10.13 6.76
C ALA A 186 1.27 8.75 6.41
N GLN A 187 1.48 8.28 5.19
CA GLN A 187 1.08 6.96 4.73
C GLN A 187 1.71 5.89 5.60
N ILE A 188 3.01 5.98 5.89
CA ILE A 188 3.72 5.01 6.72
C ILE A 188 3.15 4.95 8.14
N LEU A 189 3.00 6.10 8.82
CA LEU A 189 2.49 6.16 10.20
C LEU A 189 1.05 5.63 10.32
N ILE A 190 0.16 6.03 9.42
CA ILE A 190 -1.25 5.61 9.51
C ILE A 190 -1.40 4.16 9.06
N LYS A 191 -0.58 3.69 8.10
CA LYS A 191 -0.58 2.28 7.68
C LYS A 191 -0.17 1.35 8.84
N ILE A 192 0.91 1.67 9.58
CA ILE A 192 1.29 0.86 10.75
C ILE A 192 0.24 0.90 11.85
N MET A 193 -0.42 2.04 12.05
CA MET A 193 -1.54 2.15 12.99
C MET A 193 -2.71 1.24 12.58
N LEU A 194 -3.14 1.29 11.32
CA LEU A 194 -4.22 0.41 10.84
C LEU A 194 -3.82 -1.07 10.94
N TYR A 195 -2.55 -1.41 10.67
CA TYR A 195 -2.02 -2.77 10.83
C TYR A 195 -2.07 -3.25 12.29
N HIS A 196 -1.63 -2.41 13.24
CA HIS A 196 -1.67 -2.72 14.68
C HIS A 196 -3.09 -3.05 15.14
N TYR A 197 -4.08 -2.25 14.70
CA TYR A 197 -5.49 -2.46 15.04
C TYR A 197 -6.25 -3.43 14.12
N LYS A 198 -5.57 -4.12 13.18
CA LYS A 198 -6.16 -5.08 12.23
C LYS A 198 -7.28 -4.47 11.35
N LEU A 199 -7.06 -3.24 10.90
CA LEU A 199 -7.94 -2.42 10.05
C LEU A 199 -7.32 -2.06 8.69
N ASP A 200 -6.24 -2.75 8.29
CA ASP A 200 -5.44 -2.48 7.09
C ASP A 200 -5.83 -3.29 5.84
N SER A 201 -6.87 -4.15 5.95
CA SER A 201 -7.30 -5.03 4.86
C SER A 201 -8.78 -4.87 4.51
N PRO A 202 -9.14 -4.58 3.24
CA PRO A 202 -10.53 -4.56 2.79
C PRO A 202 -11.24 -5.90 2.97
N PHE A 203 -10.52 -7.01 2.89
CA PHE A 203 -11.10 -8.35 3.05
C PHE A 203 -11.72 -8.53 4.43
N SER A 204 -11.11 -7.94 5.46
CA SER A 204 -11.62 -7.95 6.84
C SER A 204 -12.47 -6.73 7.18
N GLY A 205 -12.83 -5.91 6.18
CA GLY A 205 -13.63 -4.70 6.33
C GLY A 205 -12.86 -3.41 6.66
N GLY A 206 -11.53 -3.47 6.66
CA GLY A 206 -10.64 -2.33 6.88
C GLY A 206 -10.40 -1.46 5.62
N ILE A 207 -9.34 -0.67 5.67
CA ILE A 207 -8.95 0.28 4.61
C ILE A 207 -7.70 -0.23 3.90
N SER A 208 -7.73 -0.32 2.57
CA SER A 208 -6.52 -0.65 1.80
C SER A 208 -5.51 0.50 1.80
N SER A 209 -4.24 0.16 1.55
CA SER A 209 -3.17 1.16 1.38
C SER A 209 -3.54 2.23 0.33
N TYR A 210 -4.13 1.84 -0.80
CA TYR A 210 -4.54 2.79 -1.86
C TYR A 210 -5.68 3.71 -1.40
N VAL A 211 -6.70 3.18 -0.71
CA VAL A 211 -7.78 4.02 -0.17
C VAL A 211 -7.24 5.02 0.84
N LEU A 212 -6.31 4.60 1.72
CA LEU A 212 -5.64 5.50 2.66
C LEU A 212 -4.87 6.61 1.92
N GLN A 213 -4.15 6.28 0.84
CA GLN A 213 -3.44 7.27 0.02
C GLN A 213 -4.40 8.33 -0.54
N ILE A 214 -5.55 7.90 -1.06
CA ILE A 214 -6.55 8.83 -1.62
C ILE A 214 -7.19 9.69 -0.51
N MET A 215 -7.45 9.13 0.67
CA MET A 215 -7.91 9.92 1.83
C MET A 215 -6.89 10.98 2.25
N LEU A 216 -5.60 10.61 2.34
CA LEU A 216 -4.53 11.55 2.66
C LEU A 216 -4.40 12.65 1.60
N LEU A 217 -4.44 12.28 0.32
CA LEU A 217 -4.40 13.24 -0.79
C LEU A 217 -5.59 14.21 -0.72
N ALA A 218 -6.80 13.72 -0.49
CA ALA A 218 -7.99 14.56 -0.39
C ALA A 218 -7.90 15.56 0.78
N TYR A 219 -7.37 15.11 1.92
CA TYR A 219 -7.12 15.99 3.06
C TYR A 219 -6.09 17.10 2.73
N ILE A 220 -4.98 16.74 2.08
CA ILE A 220 -3.93 17.69 1.67
C ILE A 220 -4.38 18.64 0.56
N GLN A 221 -5.27 18.21 -0.33
CA GLN A 221 -5.88 19.09 -1.33
C GLN A 221 -6.85 20.09 -0.71
N TYR A 222 -7.51 19.71 0.40
CA TYR A 222 -8.43 20.57 1.13
C TYR A 222 -7.72 21.60 2.02
N GLY A 223 -6.54 21.27 2.57
CA GLY A 223 -5.77 22.18 3.41
C GLY A 223 -4.28 21.87 3.40
N SER A 224 -3.45 22.87 3.72
CA SER A 224 -2.02 22.69 3.86
C SER A 224 -1.62 22.24 5.27
N SER A 225 -0.52 21.51 5.37
CA SER A 225 0.14 21.21 6.65
C SER A 225 1.63 21.48 6.51
N ASP A 226 2.19 22.21 7.46
CA ASP A 226 3.60 22.65 7.40
C ASP A 226 4.56 21.52 7.82
N ASN A 227 4.08 20.60 8.68
CA ASN A 227 4.87 19.50 9.24
C ASN A 227 4.03 18.24 9.43
N ILE A 228 4.70 17.12 9.69
CA ILE A 228 4.07 15.80 9.84
C ILE A 228 3.09 15.74 11.03
N THR A 229 3.35 16.46 12.12
CA THR A 229 2.50 16.38 13.31
C THR A 229 1.17 17.09 13.09
N ASP A 230 1.20 18.30 12.56
CA ASP A 230 -0.03 19.05 12.25
C ASP A 230 -0.88 18.31 11.21
N LEU A 231 -0.24 17.68 10.21
CA LEU A 231 -0.91 16.82 9.24
C LEU A 231 -1.64 15.66 9.93
N ILE A 232 -0.95 14.90 10.78
CA ILE A 232 -1.52 13.72 11.43
C ILE A 232 -2.63 14.08 12.41
N VAL A 233 -2.41 15.11 13.24
CA VAL A 233 -3.43 15.60 14.19
C VAL A 233 -4.67 16.09 13.42
N GLY A 234 -4.46 16.88 12.38
CA GLY A 234 -5.53 17.41 11.55
C GLY A 234 -6.28 16.33 10.77
N PHE A 235 -5.58 15.33 10.22
CA PHE A 235 -6.17 14.18 9.54
C PHE A 235 -7.07 13.36 10.50
N PHE A 236 -6.58 13.06 11.70
CA PHE A 236 -7.36 12.33 12.70
C PHE A 236 -8.59 13.10 13.19
N LYS A 237 -8.46 14.42 13.37
CA LYS A 237 -9.61 15.28 13.66
C LYS A 237 -10.64 15.22 12.54
N PHE A 238 -10.17 15.44 11.30
CA PHE A 238 -11.04 15.53 10.14
C PHE A 238 -11.80 14.23 9.90
N TYR A 239 -11.11 13.10 9.73
CA TYR A 239 -11.77 11.82 9.45
C TYR A 239 -12.36 11.14 10.69
N GLY A 240 -11.90 11.46 11.89
CA GLY A 240 -12.46 10.94 13.14
C GLY A 240 -13.72 11.66 13.61
N GLN A 241 -13.87 12.95 13.31
CA GLN A 241 -14.90 13.79 13.93
C GLN A 241 -15.75 14.58 12.94
N GLU A 242 -15.12 15.17 11.92
CA GLU A 242 -15.77 16.18 11.06
C GLU A 242 -16.35 15.57 9.78
N PHE A 243 -15.66 14.61 9.18
CA PHE A 243 -16.04 14.02 7.89
C PHE A 243 -17.25 13.09 8.02
N ASN A 244 -18.28 13.37 7.23
CA ASN A 244 -19.48 12.53 7.16
C ASN A 244 -19.37 11.53 6.01
N PHE A 245 -18.84 10.33 6.30
CA PHE A 245 -18.68 9.24 5.32
C PHE A 245 -19.98 8.80 4.64
N THR A 246 -21.13 8.98 5.30
CA THR A 246 -22.44 8.64 4.74
C THR A 246 -22.87 9.62 3.67
N LEU A 247 -22.75 10.92 3.92
CA LEU A 247 -23.29 11.95 3.03
C LEU A 247 -22.26 12.54 2.07
N THR A 248 -20.97 12.28 2.29
CA THR A 248 -19.88 12.94 1.57
C THR A 248 -19.05 11.94 0.79
N GLY A 249 -18.81 12.24 -0.48
CA GLY A 249 -17.91 11.52 -1.37
C GLY A 249 -16.59 12.27 -1.56
N ILE A 250 -15.56 11.53 -1.98
CA ILE A 250 -14.21 12.05 -2.24
C ILE A 250 -13.90 11.92 -3.74
N ASP A 251 -13.38 13.00 -4.33
CA ASP A 251 -12.87 13.05 -5.70
C ASP A 251 -11.59 13.87 -5.70
N VAL A 252 -10.45 13.25 -6.03
CA VAL A 252 -9.12 13.88 -5.95
C VAL A 252 -8.61 14.41 -7.29
N VAL A 253 -9.42 14.33 -8.35
CA VAL A 253 -9.04 14.81 -9.68
C VAL A 253 -8.86 16.34 -9.67
N GLY A 254 -7.81 16.82 -10.35
CA GLY A 254 -7.48 18.24 -10.41
C GLY A 254 -7.03 18.78 -9.04
N ASN A 255 -7.81 19.70 -8.49
CA ASN A 255 -7.55 20.30 -7.16
C ASN A 255 -8.25 19.54 -6.02
N GLY A 256 -8.95 18.44 -6.33
CA GLY A 256 -9.72 17.69 -5.35
C GLY A 256 -10.99 18.42 -4.91
N ARG A 257 -11.98 17.63 -4.46
CA ARG A 257 -13.22 18.13 -3.89
C ARG A 257 -13.88 17.07 -3.01
N PHE A 258 -14.63 17.56 -2.03
CA PHE A 258 -15.65 16.77 -1.33
C PHE A 258 -17.02 17.12 -1.92
N PHE A 259 -17.86 16.10 -2.13
CA PHE A 259 -19.16 16.30 -2.77
C PHE A 259 -20.29 15.60 -2.03
N SER A 260 -21.50 16.09 -2.22
CA SER A 260 -22.68 15.49 -1.59
C SER A 260 -23.13 14.26 -2.38
N ARG A 261 -23.09 13.09 -1.75
CA ARG A 261 -23.57 11.82 -2.32
C ARG A 261 -25.07 11.87 -2.62
N LEU A 262 -25.83 12.62 -1.82
CA LEU A 262 -27.25 12.84 -2.04
C LEU A 262 -27.50 13.67 -3.31
N LYS A 263 -26.81 14.81 -3.46
CA LYS A 263 -26.98 15.69 -4.63
C LYS A 263 -26.51 15.04 -5.93
N GLU A 264 -25.49 14.18 -5.85
CA GLU A 264 -24.95 13.46 -7.02
C GLU A 264 -25.56 12.06 -7.21
N ASN A 265 -26.67 11.75 -6.51
CA ASN A 265 -27.43 10.49 -6.65
C ASN A 265 -26.56 9.21 -6.51
N CYS A 266 -25.58 9.24 -5.61
CA CYS A 266 -24.68 8.11 -5.33
C CYS A 266 -24.64 7.75 -3.83
N LEU A 267 -25.69 8.13 -3.10
CA LEU A 267 -25.94 7.68 -1.74
C LEU A 267 -26.41 6.22 -1.78
N ASN A 268 -25.72 5.34 -1.06
CA ASN A 268 -26.14 3.95 -0.88
C ASN A 268 -26.62 3.76 0.56
N LEU A 269 -27.91 3.46 0.72
CA LEU A 269 -28.55 3.26 2.03
C LEU A 269 -28.37 1.85 2.59
N GLU A 270 -27.99 0.87 1.76
CA GLU A 270 -27.70 -0.51 2.20
C GLU A 270 -26.35 -0.61 2.92
N SER A 271 -25.44 0.31 2.61
CA SER A 271 -24.12 0.41 3.23
C SER A 271 -23.77 1.89 3.50
N PRO A 272 -24.50 2.55 4.41
CA PRO A 272 -24.38 4.00 4.61
C PRO A 272 -23.06 4.38 5.26
N SER A 273 -22.38 3.45 5.94
CA SER A 273 -21.09 3.69 6.59
C SER A 273 -19.88 3.49 5.67
N THR A 274 -20.06 2.91 4.47
CA THR A 274 -18.95 2.70 3.55
C THR A 274 -18.58 3.99 2.82
N MET A 275 -17.30 4.11 2.50
CA MET A 275 -16.77 5.29 1.82
C MET A 275 -17.22 5.29 0.35
N TYR A 276 -17.36 6.49 -0.21
CA TYR A 276 -17.56 6.68 -1.64
C TYR A 276 -16.43 7.54 -2.18
N ILE A 277 -15.44 6.90 -2.78
CA ILE A 277 -14.27 7.57 -3.34
C ILE A 277 -14.23 7.24 -4.83
N ARG A 278 -14.19 8.27 -5.68
CA ARG A 278 -13.97 8.07 -7.12
C ARG A 278 -12.51 7.70 -7.33
N ASP A 279 -12.28 6.57 -7.99
CA ASP A 279 -10.94 6.13 -8.31
C ASP A 279 -10.34 7.03 -9.41
N PRO A 280 -9.29 7.82 -9.13
CA PRO A 280 -8.70 8.71 -10.12
C PRO A 280 -8.04 7.94 -11.28
N MET A 281 -7.74 6.66 -11.10
CA MET A 281 -7.12 5.80 -12.12
C MET A 281 -8.14 4.97 -12.90
N ASN A 282 -9.37 4.83 -12.41
CA ASN A 282 -10.44 4.11 -13.08
C ASN A 282 -11.80 4.77 -12.78
N PRO A 283 -12.29 5.68 -13.63
CA PRO A 283 -13.54 6.42 -13.39
C PRO A 283 -14.79 5.55 -13.19
N ASN A 284 -14.77 4.28 -13.64
CA ASN A 284 -15.87 3.33 -13.47
C ASN A 284 -15.80 2.57 -12.13
N ASN A 285 -14.78 2.83 -11.31
CA ASN A 285 -14.56 2.17 -10.04
C ASN A 285 -14.79 3.13 -8.87
N VAL A 286 -15.46 2.61 -7.83
CA VAL A 286 -15.67 3.30 -6.56
C VAL A 286 -14.89 2.58 -5.47
N LEU A 287 -13.96 3.27 -4.84
CA LEU A 287 -13.14 2.73 -3.77
C LEU A 287 -13.86 2.85 -2.42
N GLY A 288 -13.46 1.99 -1.47
CA GLY A 288 -13.90 2.04 -0.09
C GLY A 288 -15.26 1.39 0.21
N HIS A 289 -15.93 0.83 -0.80
CA HIS A 289 -17.18 0.08 -0.62
C HIS A 289 -17.04 -1.17 0.26
N ASN A 290 -15.85 -1.77 0.31
CA ASN A 290 -15.55 -2.94 1.17
C ASN A 290 -15.12 -2.56 2.60
N ALA A 291 -15.00 -1.27 2.94
CA ALA A 291 -14.55 -0.82 4.26
C ALA A 291 -15.71 -0.81 5.29
N PHE A 292 -16.35 -1.94 5.55
CA PHE A 292 -17.52 -2.01 6.43
C PHE A 292 -17.21 -1.78 7.92
N LYS A 293 -15.94 -1.77 8.33
CA LYS A 293 -15.49 -1.40 9.70
C LYS A 293 -15.18 0.09 9.85
N MET A 294 -15.67 0.97 8.96
CA MET A 294 -15.39 2.41 9.06
C MET A 294 -15.81 3.06 10.38
N ALA A 295 -16.80 2.52 11.09
CA ALA A 295 -17.14 3.00 12.43
C ALA A 295 -15.97 2.82 13.42
N GLN A 296 -15.25 1.68 13.35
CA GLN A 296 -14.08 1.41 14.18
C GLN A 296 -12.90 2.31 13.80
N VAL A 297 -12.68 2.50 12.48
CA VAL A 297 -11.62 3.41 12.01
C VAL A 297 -11.90 4.85 12.46
N LYS A 298 -13.14 5.32 12.34
CA LYS A 298 -13.55 6.65 12.78
C LYS A 298 -13.34 6.84 14.29
N ASP A 299 -13.78 5.87 15.08
CA ASP A 299 -13.61 5.89 16.54
C ASP A 299 -12.11 5.89 16.92
N LEU A 300 -11.31 5.05 16.26
CA LEU A 300 -9.87 5.01 16.43
C LEU A 300 -9.21 6.37 16.11
N PHE A 301 -9.52 7.00 14.97
CA PHE A 301 -9.01 8.32 14.63
C PHE A 301 -9.44 9.39 15.64
N SER A 302 -10.71 9.39 16.07
CA SER A 302 -11.21 10.34 17.07
C SER A 302 -10.50 10.18 18.42
N LYS A 303 -10.32 8.94 18.89
CA LYS A 303 -9.59 8.64 20.13
C LYS A 303 -8.13 9.06 20.05
N THR A 304 -7.45 8.76 18.94
CA THR A 304 -6.05 9.15 18.75
C THR A 304 -5.89 10.67 18.68
N TYR A 305 -6.79 11.39 17.99
CA TYR A 305 -6.81 12.85 18.01
C TYR A 305 -6.90 13.38 19.46
N HIS A 306 -7.88 12.91 20.23
CA HIS A 306 -8.03 13.33 21.62
C HIS A 306 -6.81 12.99 22.48
N MET A 307 -6.26 11.80 22.33
CA MET A 307 -5.06 11.38 23.06
C MET A 307 -3.89 12.35 22.80
N ILE A 308 -3.64 12.71 21.54
CA ILE A 308 -2.58 13.67 21.18
C ILE A 308 -2.89 15.07 21.73
N THR A 309 -4.11 15.57 21.55
CA THR A 309 -4.46 16.94 22.00
C THR A 309 -4.48 17.11 23.51
N HIS A 310 -4.67 16.03 24.27
CA HIS A 310 -4.60 16.05 25.74
C HIS A 310 -3.18 15.78 26.28
N GLY A 311 -2.17 15.72 25.42
CA GLY A 311 -0.76 15.57 25.83
C GLY A 311 -0.30 14.12 26.00
N HIS A 312 -1.11 13.15 25.58
CA HIS A 312 -0.80 11.71 25.65
C HIS A 312 -0.29 11.14 24.30
N GLY A 313 0.33 11.98 23.47
CA GLY A 313 0.82 11.55 22.16
C GLY A 313 1.97 10.53 22.24
N THR A 314 2.75 10.53 23.33
CA THR A 314 3.82 9.55 23.56
C THR A 314 3.25 8.14 23.75
N GLU A 315 2.14 8.01 24.49
CA GLU A 315 1.45 6.75 24.72
C GLU A 315 0.95 6.14 23.41
N PHE A 316 0.41 6.96 22.50
CA PHE A 316 0.04 6.54 21.16
C PHE A 316 1.21 5.89 20.40
N ILE A 317 2.37 6.56 20.36
CA ILE A 317 3.54 6.03 19.66
C ILE A 317 4.07 4.78 20.35
N ASN A 318 4.04 4.72 21.68
CA ASN A 318 4.45 3.53 22.43
C ASN A 318 3.58 2.31 22.15
N GLU A 319 2.27 2.47 21.92
CA GLU A 319 1.42 1.38 21.46
C GLU A 319 1.87 0.85 20.08
N LEU A 320 2.18 1.73 19.14
CA LEU A 320 2.67 1.33 17.81
C LEU A 320 4.08 0.73 17.85
N ARG A 321 4.94 1.16 18.79
CA ARG A 321 6.29 0.60 19.00
C ARG A 321 6.27 -0.88 19.38
N LYS A 322 5.13 -1.43 19.84
CA LYS A 322 4.96 -2.86 20.12
C LYS A 322 5.14 -3.74 18.89
N GLU A 323 5.02 -3.19 17.69
CA GLU A 323 5.26 -3.90 16.43
C GLU A 323 6.76 -3.99 16.06
N LEU A 324 7.62 -3.12 16.62
CA LEU A 324 9.04 -3.06 16.27
C LEU A 324 9.82 -4.36 16.53
N PRO A 325 9.61 -5.10 17.63
CA PRO A 325 10.30 -6.38 17.86
C PRO A 325 10.06 -7.39 16.74
N GLU A 326 8.82 -7.50 16.24
CA GLU A 326 8.47 -8.38 15.12
C GLU A 326 9.19 -7.94 13.84
N PHE A 327 9.14 -6.65 13.50
CA PHE A 327 9.80 -6.12 12.31
C PHE A 327 11.31 -6.30 12.36
N ARG A 328 11.94 -6.09 13.52
CA ARG A 328 13.38 -6.31 13.69
C ARG A 328 13.75 -7.78 13.59
N ALA A 329 12.92 -8.69 14.10
CA ALA A 329 13.14 -10.12 13.93
C ALA A 329 13.06 -10.51 12.45
N TYR A 330 12.03 -10.00 11.75
CA TYR A 330 11.86 -10.20 10.31
C TYR A 330 13.04 -9.67 9.49
N GLN A 331 13.53 -8.47 9.80
CA GLN A 331 14.69 -7.88 9.11
C GLN A 331 15.96 -8.70 9.31
N LYS A 332 16.18 -9.30 10.49
CA LYS A 332 17.30 -10.23 10.70
C LYS A 332 17.20 -11.46 9.82
N GLU A 333 16.00 -11.98 9.59
CA GLU A 333 15.80 -13.11 8.66
C GLU A 333 16.10 -12.70 7.21
N LEU A 334 15.73 -11.46 6.83
CA LEU A 334 16.09 -10.90 5.52
C LEU A 334 17.60 -10.71 5.36
N GLU A 335 18.30 -10.22 6.38
CA GLU A 335 19.77 -10.10 6.39
C GLU A 335 20.46 -11.45 6.25
N ALA A 336 20.01 -12.47 7.01
CA ALA A 336 20.54 -13.82 6.91
C ALA A 336 20.29 -14.43 5.52
N PHE A 337 19.10 -14.19 4.95
CA PHE A 337 18.77 -14.60 3.59
C PHE A 337 19.64 -13.88 2.55
N ALA A 338 19.83 -12.56 2.68
CA ALA A 338 20.66 -11.76 1.81
C ALA A 338 22.11 -12.28 1.80
N PHE A 339 22.69 -12.49 2.99
CA PHE A 339 24.03 -13.06 3.14
C PHE A 339 24.16 -14.43 2.47
N LYS A 340 23.22 -15.35 2.72
CA LYS A 340 23.25 -16.70 2.15
C LYS A 340 23.16 -16.72 0.62
N ASN A 341 22.46 -15.76 0.03
CA ASN A 341 22.24 -15.69 -1.43
C ASN A 341 23.19 -14.69 -2.12
N GLY A 342 24.16 -14.10 -1.41
CA GLY A 342 25.08 -13.12 -1.97
C GLY A 342 24.39 -11.83 -2.46
N ILE A 343 23.24 -11.49 -1.88
CA ILE A 343 22.49 -10.28 -2.23
C ILE A 343 23.16 -9.11 -1.51
N VAL A 344 23.65 -8.15 -2.29
CA VAL A 344 24.31 -6.94 -1.76
C VAL A 344 23.30 -5.79 -1.75
N PRO A 345 23.03 -5.17 -0.58
CA PRO A 345 22.27 -3.93 -0.53
C PRO A 345 23.00 -2.82 -1.30
N VAL A 346 22.27 -2.15 -2.20
CA VAL A 346 22.80 -1.02 -2.99
C VAL A 346 22.44 0.30 -2.31
#